data_AF-A0A7L2Q4N3-F1
#
_entry.id   AF-A0A7L2Q4N3-F1
#
_cell.length_a   1.000
_cell.length_b   1.000
_cell.length_c   1.000
_cell.angle_alpha   90.00
_cell.angle_beta   90.00
_cell.angle_gamma   90.00
#
_symmetry.space_group_name_H-M   'P 1'
#
loop_
_entity.id
_entity.type
_entity.pdbx_description
1 polymer ?
#
loop_
_entity_poly.entity_id
_entity_poly.type
_entity_poly.pdbx_seq_one_letter_code
_entity_poly.pdbx_strand_id
1 'polypeptide(L)'
;GKECRKVKHILFPSWPDQQTPESAKPLLHLVAKVEEALQTAASPGPIVVHCSAGIGRTGCFIATRIGCQQLQDKGEVDILGIVCHLRIDR
;
A
#
# COMPACT_ATOMS: atom_id res chain seq x y z
N GLY A 1 26.52 21.28 5.78
CA GLY A 1 26.88 19.85 5.72
C GLY A 1 26.04 19.16 4.66
N LYS A 2 26.56 18.14 3.96
CA LYS A 2 25.75 17.35 3.02
C LYS A 2 24.93 16.34 3.80
N GLU A 3 23.61 16.46 3.75
CA GLU A 3 22.69 15.45 4.27
C GLU A 3 22.49 14.36 3.22
N CYS A 4 22.49 13.09 3.65
CA CYS A 4 22.23 11.93 2.80
C CYS A 4 21.17 11.04 3.46
N ARG A 5 20.21 10.53 2.68
CA ARG A 5 19.15 9.64 3.15
C ARG A 5 19.05 8.41 2.24
N LYS A 6 18.72 7.25 2.82
CA LYS A 6 18.47 6.02 2.06
C LYS A 6 17.00 5.96 1.66
N VAL A 7 16.73 5.59 0.40
CA VAL A 7 15.37 5.38 -0.12
C VAL A 7 15.24 3.95 -0.62
N LYS A 8 14.19 3.24 -0.18
CA LYS A 8 13.83 1.92 -0.69
C LYS A 8 12.68 2.07 -1.67
N HIS A 9 12.92 1.75 -2.94
CA HIS A 9 11.90 1.79 -3.99
C HIS A 9 11.46 0.36 -4.34
N ILE A 10 10.17 0.08 -4.26
CA ILE A 10 9.60 -1.24 -4.56
C ILE A 10 8.72 -1.12 -5.81
N LEU A 11 9.11 -1.80 -6.88
CA LEU A 11 8.36 -1.84 -8.14
C LEU A 11 7.49 -3.10 -8.20
N PHE A 12 6.20 -2.93 -8.47
CA PHE A 12 5.26 -4.02 -8.71
C PHE A 12 4.83 -4.04 -10.19
N PRO A 13 5.53 -4.80 -11.06
CA PRO A 13 5.33 -4.73 -12.51
C PRO A 13 4.08 -5.49 -12.99
N SER A 14 3.59 -6.45 -12.21
CA SER A 14 2.56 -7.41 -12.60
C SER A 14 1.12 -6.92 -12.34
N TRP A 15 0.84 -5.63 -12.58
CA TRP A 15 -0.51 -5.07 -12.50
C TRP A 15 -0.88 -4.34 -13.79
N PRO A 16 -1.59 -5.01 -14.72
CA PRO A 16 -2.07 -4.38 -15.94
C PRO A 16 -2.98 -3.20 -15.61
N ASP A 17 -2.85 -2.09 -16.34
CA ASP A 17 -3.73 -0.95 -16.13
C ASP A 17 -5.19 -1.33 -16.42
N GLN A 18 -6.11 -0.79 -15.61
CA GLN A 18 -7.56 -1.04 -15.67
C GLN A 18 -8.02 -2.49 -15.44
N GLN A 19 -7.15 -3.37 -14.95
CA GLN A 19 -7.50 -4.75 -14.63
C GLN A 19 -7.17 -5.08 -13.17
N THR A 20 -7.82 -6.10 -12.63
CA THR A 20 -7.42 -6.73 -11.38
C THR A 20 -6.40 -7.83 -11.65
N PRO A 21 -5.43 -8.09 -10.75
CA PRO A 21 -4.60 -9.27 -10.86
C PRO A 21 -5.46 -10.54 -10.83
N GLU A 22 -5.09 -11.58 -11.56
CA GLU A 22 -5.79 -12.89 -11.54
C GLU A 22 -5.78 -13.55 -10.16
N SER A 23 -4.85 -13.13 -9.30
CA SER A 23 -4.74 -13.59 -7.92
C SER A 23 -4.40 -12.43 -6.99
N ALA A 24 -4.99 -12.41 -5.80
CA ALA A 24 -4.62 -11.47 -4.74
C ALA A 24 -3.23 -11.74 -4.14
N LYS A 25 -2.65 -12.95 -4.34
CA LYS A 25 -1.39 -13.36 -3.71
C LYS A 25 -0.23 -12.39 -3.96
N PRO A 26 0.05 -11.92 -5.19
CA PRO A 26 1.14 -10.98 -5.43
C PRO A 26 0.94 -9.63 -4.74
N LEU A 27 -0.32 -9.18 -4.61
CA LEU A 27 -0.66 -7.95 -3.90
C LEU A 27 -0.45 -8.10 -2.38
N LEU A 28 -0.89 -9.21 -1.80
CA LEU A 28 -0.63 -9.52 -0.38
C LEU A 28 0.87 -9.66 -0.10
N HIS A 29 1.63 -10.25 -1.03
CA HIS A 29 3.08 -10.31 -0.92
C HIS A 29 3.75 -8.93 -0.98
N LEU A 30 3.21 -8.02 -1.80
CA LEU A 30 3.65 -6.61 -1.81
C LEU A 30 3.37 -5.92 -0.47
N VAL A 31 2.19 -6.12 0.10
CA VAL A 31 1.84 -5.62 1.45
C VAL A 31 2.86 -6.12 2.48
N ALA A 32 3.12 -7.43 2.52
CA ALA A 32 4.09 -8.01 3.45
C ALA A 32 5.50 -7.42 3.31
N LYS A 33 5.98 -7.23 2.06
CA LYS A 33 7.28 -6.59 1.78
C LYS A 33 7.35 -5.14 2.23
N VAL A 34 6.24 -4.41 2.17
CA VAL A 34 6.15 -3.03 2.63
C VAL A 34 6.15 -2.98 4.16
N GLU A 35 5.41 -3.86 4.83
CA GLU A 35 5.44 -3.93 6.30
C GLU A 35 6.84 -4.29 6.84
N GLU A 36 7.52 -5.27 6.25
CA GLU A 36 8.91 -5.60 6.59
C GLU A 36 9.85 -4.38 6.42
N ALA A 37 9.67 -3.62 5.33
CA ALA A 37 10.45 -2.41 5.10
C ALA A 37 10.21 -1.32 6.17
N LEU A 38 8.98 -1.22 6.70
CA LEU A 38 8.65 -0.25 7.75
C LEU A 38 9.18 -0.67 9.11
N GLN A 39 9.09 -1.96 9.44
CA GLN A 39 9.61 -2.50 10.71
C GLN A 39 11.13 -2.32 10.83
N THR A 40 11.84 -2.34 9.71
CA THR A 40 13.30 -2.14 9.65
C THR A 40 13.72 -0.67 9.54
N ALA A 41 12.76 0.27 9.41
CA ALA A 41 13.05 1.69 9.26
C ALA A 41 13.28 2.37 10.62
N ALA A 42 14.43 3.05 10.79
CA ALA A 42 14.77 3.74 12.03
C ALA A 42 13.86 4.94 12.37
N SER A 43 13.27 5.58 11.35
CA SER A 43 12.30 6.66 11.49
C SER A 43 11.30 6.57 10.33
N PRO A 44 10.15 5.88 10.54
CA PRO A 44 9.19 5.68 9.46
C PRO A 44 8.43 6.99 9.19
N GLY A 45 8.72 7.59 8.05
CA GLY A 45 7.89 8.63 7.45
C GLY A 45 6.72 8.04 6.63
N PRO A 46 5.93 8.89 5.96
CA PRO A 46 4.88 8.42 5.07
C PRO A 46 5.45 7.61 3.91
N ILE A 47 4.67 6.63 3.44
CA ILE A 47 5.02 5.82 2.26
C ILE A 47 4.47 6.52 1.03
N VAL A 48 5.35 6.74 0.05
CA VAL A 48 4.92 7.22 -1.26
C VAL A 48 4.41 6.03 -2.07
N VAL A 49 3.12 6.07 -2.44
CA VAL A 49 2.49 5.07 -3.31
C VAL A 49 2.04 5.78 -4.59
N HIS A 50 2.44 5.28 -5.74
CA HIS A 50 2.02 5.84 -7.03
C HIS A 50 1.72 4.76 -8.06
N CYS A 51 0.89 5.12 -9.05
CA CYS A 51 0.68 4.36 -10.27
C CYS A 51 0.81 5.32 -11.47
N SER A 52 -0.02 5.19 -12.51
CA SER A 52 -0.13 6.20 -13.58
C SER A 52 -0.85 7.47 -13.08
N ALA A 53 -2.17 7.41 -12.86
CA ALA A 53 -2.96 8.55 -12.38
C ALA A 53 -2.93 8.75 -10.84
N GLY A 54 -2.34 7.82 -10.10
CA GLY A 54 -2.24 7.90 -8.63
C GLY A 54 -3.54 7.64 -7.86
N ILE A 55 -4.59 7.08 -8.49
CA ILE A 55 -5.90 6.85 -7.85
C ILE A 55 -6.31 5.36 -7.81
N GLY A 56 -6.24 4.63 -8.94
CA GLY A 56 -6.78 3.28 -9.05
C GLY A 56 -5.95 2.23 -8.31
N ARG A 57 -4.80 1.86 -8.89
CA ARG A 57 -3.87 0.88 -8.29
C ARG A 57 -3.31 1.38 -6.95
N THR A 58 -3.05 2.68 -6.85
CA THR A 58 -2.69 3.35 -5.59
C THR A 58 -3.74 3.12 -4.51
N GLY A 59 -5.00 3.48 -4.76
CA GLY A 59 -6.09 3.30 -3.81
C GLY A 59 -6.32 1.84 -3.47
N CYS A 60 -6.24 0.94 -4.45
CA CYS A 60 -6.39 -0.50 -4.22
C CYS A 60 -5.29 -1.06 -3.31
N PHE A 61 -4.03 -0.67 -3.51
CA PHE A 61 -2.93 -1.06 -2.63
C PHE A 61 -3.13 -0.52 -1.20
N ILE A 62 -3.43 0.78 -1.06
CA ILE A 62 -3.63 1.41 0.25
C ILE A 62 -4.80 0.76 0.99
N ALA A 63 -5.94 0.56 0.31
CA ALA A 63 -7.11 -0.07 0.89
C ALA A 63 -6.82 -1.52 1.32
N THR A 64 -6.09 -2.28 0.51
CA THR A 64 -5.69 -3.66 0.85
C THR A 64 -4.82 -3.68 2.10
N ARG A 65 -3.83 -2.78 2.19
CA ARG A 65 -2.95 -2.66 3.35
C ARG A 65 -3.74 -2.33 4.63
N ILE A 66 -4.63 -1.34 4.58
CA ILE A 66 -5.49 -0.97 5.71
C ILE A 66 -6.41 -2.14 6.10
N GLY A 67 -7.00 -2.82 5.11
CA GLY A 67 -7.86 -3.98 5.34
C GLY A 67 -7.12 -5.15 6.00
N CYS A 68 -5.89 -5.43 5.58
CA CYS A 68 -5.04 -6.42 6.25
C CYS A 68 -4.77 -6.04 7.71
N GLN A 69 -4.50 -4.76 7.99
CA GLN A 69 -4.29 -4.28 9.36
C GLN A 69 -5.56 -4.42 10.21
N GLN A 70 -6.73 -4.00 9.70
CA GLN A 70 -8.01 -4.16 10.41
C GLN A 70 -8.31 -5.63 10.73
N LEU A 71 -8.11 -6.53 9.76
CA LEU A 71 -8.30 -7.97 9.99
C LEU A 71 -7.36 -8.52 11.06
N GLN A 72 -6.09 -8.11 11.06
CA GLN A 72 -5.12 -8.55 12.06
C GLN A 72 -5.44 -8.04 13.46
N ASP A 73 -5.88 -6.79 13.58
CA ASP A 73 -6.11 -6.13 14.87
C ASP A 73 -7.48 -6.44 15.47
N LYS A 74 -8.51 -6.58 14.62
CA LYS A 74 -9.92 -6.62 15.04
C LYS A 74 -10.66 -7.89 14.60
N GLY A 75 -10.10 -8.68 13.68
CA GLY A 75 -10.76 -9.83 13.09
C GLY A 75 -11.86 -9.48 12.09
N GLU A 76 -12.05 -8.21 11.76
CA GLU A 76 -13.06 -7.70 10.83
C GLU A 76 -12.49 -6.61 9.91
N VAL A 77 -13.17 -6.32 8.80
CA VAL A 77 -12.76 -5.28 7.85
C VAL A 77 -13.95 -4.47 7.36
N ASP A 78 -13.82 -3.14 7.41
CA ASP A 78 -14.77 -2.20 6.83
C ASP A 78 -14.23 -1.65 5.50
N ILE A 79 -14.45 -2.41 4.42
CA ILE A 79 -13.97 -2.04 3.09
C ILE A 79 -14.61 -0.72 2.62
N LEU A 80 -15.90 -0.51 2.94
CA LEU A 80 -16.63 0.70 2.55
C LEU A 80 -16.03 1.92 3.25
N GLY A 81 -15.88 1.86 4.57
CA GLY A 81 -15.27 2.92 5.35
C GLY A 81 -13.86 3.25 4.89
N ILE A 82 -13.03 2.24 4.59
CA ILE A 82 -11.68 2.45 4.05
C ILE A 82 -11.74 3.27 2.74
N VAL A 83 -12.56 2.83 1.77
CA VAL A 83 -12.64 3.51 0.46
C VAL A 83 -13.23 4.92 0.59
N CYS A 84 -14.22 5.10 1.47
CA CYS A 84 -14.78 6.42 1.76
C CYS A 84 -13.73 7.38 2.31
N HIS A 85 -12.91 6.96 3.28
CA HIS A 85 -11.83 7.79 3.80
C HIS A 85 -10.80 8.12 2.70
N LEU A 86 -10.40 7.14 1.88
CA LEU A 86 -9.45 7.40 0.78
C LEU A 86 -9.95 8.44 -0.23
N ARG A 87 -11.27 8.51 -0.47
CA ARG A 87 -11.89 9.51 -1.37
C ARG A 87 -12.02 10.90 -0.75
N ILE A 88 -11.97 11.01 0.58
CA ILE A 88 -11.94 12.30 1.26
C ILE A 88 -10.54 12.91 1.15
N ASP A 89 -9.50 12.07 1.25
CA ASP A 89 -8.11 12.51 1.19
C ASP A 89 -7.66 12.91 -0.23
N ARG A 90 -8.27 12.35 -1.30
CA ARG A 90 -7.89 12.62 -2.69
C ARG A 90 -9.00 12.40 -3.72
#